data_AF-A0A1L5L637-F1
#
_entry.id   AF-A0A1L5L637-F1
#
_cell.length_a   1.000
_cell.length_b   1.000
_cell.length_c   1.000
_cell.angle_alpha   90.00
_cell.angle_beta   90.00
_cell.angle_gamma   90.00
#
_symmetry.space_group_name_H-M   'P 1'
#
loop_
_entity.id
_entity.type
_entity.pdbx_description
1 polymer ?
#
loop_
_entity_poly.entity_id
_entity_poly.type
_entity_poly.pdbx_seq_one_letter_code
_entity_poly.pdbx_strand_id
1 'polypeptide(L)'
;DVLILLMWLFLIGGTGLAVFSMIRDYRSSKSEAVVNGIPVRRIFRITWIGTLAVLLLTFFLGGSAPMLINGENYADWLWLKLSDMFVITSLLMLVAGIGAVCFGATRYIRKKN
;
A
#
# COMPACT_ATOMS: atom_id res chain seq x y z
N ASP A 1 4.88 -30.96 6.23
CA ASP A 1 3.66 -30.61 7.00
C ASP A 1 3.86 -29.48 8.00
N VAL A 2 4.78 -29.59 8.95
CA VAL A 2 5.01 -28.54 9.99
C VAL A 2 5.36 -27.16 9.40
N LEU A 3 6.16 -27.12 8.32
CA LEU A 3 6.52 -25.87 7.63
C LEU A 3 5.32 -25.15 7.02
N ILE A 4 4.39 -25.89 6.39
CA ILE A 4 3.19 -25.33 5.78
C ILE A 4 2.27 -24.75 6.86
N LEU A 5 2.12 -25.46 7.98
CA LEU A 5 1.32 -25.00 9.12
C LEU A 5 1.92 -23.74 9.76
N LEU A 6 3.24 -23.69 9.92
CA LEU A 6 3.95 -22.51 10.40
C LEU A 6 3.78 -21.31 9.45
N MET A 7 3.82 -21.54 8.13
CA MET A 7 3.62 -20.51 7.11
C MET A 7 2.22 -19.89 7.21
N TRP A 8 1.17 -20.72 7.33
CA TRP A 8 -0.21 -20.26 7.53
C TRP A 8 -0.40 -19.53 8.86
N LEU A 9 0.27 -19.97 9.93
CA LEU A 9 0.22 -19.31 11.24
C LEU A 9 0.84 -17.91 11.18
N PHE A 10 2.01 -17.76 10.56
CA PHE A 10 2.63 -16.44 10.36
C PHE A 10 1.81 -15.55 9.44
N LEU A 11 1.22 -16.13 8.39
CA LEU A 11 0.39 -15.37 7.45
C LEU A 11 -0.85 -14.83 8.15
N ILE A 12 -1.62 -15.68 8.84
CA ILE A 12 -2.82 -15.26 9.57
C ILE A 12 -2.46 -14.33 10.74
N GLY A 13 -1.43 -14.67 11.51
CA GLY A 13 -0.97 -13.88 12.65
C GLY A 13 -0.46 -12.50 12.25
N GLY A 14 0.39 -12.42 11.22
CA GLY A 14 0.93 -11.17 10.70
C GLY A 14 -0.16 -10.29 10.09
N THR A 15 -1.05 -10.87 9.29
CA THR A 15 -2.18 -10.13 8.70
C THR A 15 -3.14 -9.64 9.79
N GLY A 16 -3.43 -10.47 10.80
CA GLY A 16 -4.26 -10.11 11.94
C GLY A 16 -3.66 -8.99 12.79
N LEU A 17 -2.36 -9.04 13.07
CA LEU A 17 -1.62 -7.98 13.77
C LEU A 17 -1.59 -6.68 12.96
N ALA A 18 -1.40 -6.76 11.65
CA ALA A 18 -1.44 -5.60 10.77
C ALA A 18 -2.81 -4.91 10.81
N VAL A 19 -3.89 -5.67 10.65
CA VAL A 19 -5.27 -5.16 10.74
C VAL A 19 -5.58 -4.62 12.14
N PHE A 20 -5.17 -5.33 13.19
CA PHE A 20 -5.37 -4.88 14.57
C PHE A 20 -4.63 -3.57 14.86
N SER A 21 -3.37 -3.47 14.43
CA SER A 21 -2.57 -2.25 14.56
C SER A 21 -3.25 -1.10 13.83
N MET A 22 -3.70 -1.33 12.61
CA MET A 22 -4.36 -0.35 11.76
C MET A 22 -5.70 0.14 12.34
N ILE A 23 -6.53 -0.76 12.87
CA ILE A 23 -7.79 -0.41 13.55
C ILE A 23 -7.49 0.35 14.84
N ARG A 24 -6.49 -0.10 15.61
CA ARG A 24 -6.09 0.57 16.85
C ARG A 24 -5.60 1.98 16.57
N ASP A 25 -4.79 2.18 15.55
CA ASP A 25 -4.25 3.48 15.15
C ASP A 25 -5.38 4.43 14.68
N TYR A 26 -6.30 3.91 13.86
CA TYR A 26 -7.50 4.64 13.43
C TYR A 26 -8.40 5.04 14.61
N ARG A 27 -8.58 4.15 15.59
CA ARG A 27 -9.46 4.36 16.76
C ARG A 27 -8.81 5.22 17.85
N SER A 28 -7.50 5.10 18.02
CA SER A 28 -6.70 5.85 19.01
C SER A 28 -6.47 7.30 18.60
N SER A 29 -6.62 7.63 17.31
CA SER A 29 -6.58 8.99 16.74
C SER A 29 -7.73 9.94 17.18
N LYS A 30 -8.38 9.68 18.32
CA LYS A 30 -9.46 10.52 18.86
C LYS A 30 -8.98 11.82 19.50
N SER A 31 -7.72 11.93 19.95
CA SER A 31 -7.33 13.03 20.85
C SER A 31 -6.59 14.23 20.25
N GLU A 32 -6.12 14.20 18.99
CA GLU A 32 -5.41 15.36 18.43
C GLU A 32 -5.84 15.63 16.99
N ALA A 33 -6.97 16.32 16.84
CA ALA A 33 -7.46 16.76 15.54
C ALA A 33 -6.50 17.77 14.85
N VAL A 34 -5.61 18.39 15.62
CA VAL A 34 -4.60 19.36 15.18
C VAL A 34 -3.41 19.25 16.13
N VAL A 35 -2.29 18.71 15.66
CA VAL A 35 -1.00 18.80 16.37
C VAL A 35 -0.25 19.93 15.68
N ASN A 36 0.12 20.98 16.41
CA ASN A 36 0.88 22.13 15.87
C ASN A 36 0.23 22.82 14.64
N GLY A 37 -1.09 23.02 14.64
CA GLY A 37 -1.79 23.73 13.56
C GLY A 37 -2.01 22.93 12.26
N ILE A 38 -1.51 21.68 12.19
CA ILE A 38 -1.61 20.83 11.00
C ILE A 38 -2.73 19.79 11.23
N PRO A 39 -3.76 19.71 10.34
CA PRO A 39 -4.84 18.74 10.47
C PRO A 39 -4.38 17.35 10.03
N VAL A 40 -3.76 16.61 10.95
CA VAL A 40 -3.21 15.25 10.75
C VAL A 40 -4.26 14.30 10.16
N ARG A 41 -5.53 14.42 10.59
CA ARG A 41 -6.64 13.58 10.09
C ARG A 41 -6.91 13.70 8.59
N ARG A 42 -6.75 14.90 8.01
CA ARG A 42 -7.02 15.09 6.57
C ARG A 42 -5.88 14.49 5.74
N ILE A 43 -4.64 14.70 6.18
CA ILE A 43 -3.47 14.15 5.51
C ILE A 43 -3.52 12.63 5.54
N PHE A 44 -3.71 12.04 6.72
CA PHE A 44 -3.83 10.59 6.89
C PHE A 44 -4.96 9.99 6.04
N ARG A 45 -6.13 10.64 6.00
CA ARG A 45 -7.25 10.15 5.18
C ARG A 45 -6.95 10.22 3.67
N ILE A 46 -6.32 11.30 3.21
CA ILE A 46 -5.99 11.47 1.79
C ILE A 46 -4.91 10.48 1.38
N THR A 47 -3.85 10.30 2.17
CA THR A 47 -2.83 9.28 1.87
C THR A 47 -3.43 7.90 1.86
N TRP A 48 -4.31 7.58 2.81
CA TRP A 48 -4.95 6.26 2.90
C TRP A 48 -5.90 5.96 1.73
N ILE A 49 -6.76 6.92 1.39
CA ILE A 49 -7.64 6.80 0.21
C ILE A 49 -6.79 6.74 -1.07
N GLY A 50 -5.69 7.51 -1.13
CA GLY A 50 -4.77 7.52 -2.25
C GLY A 50 -4.09 6.17 -2.46
N THR A 51 -3.54 5.55 -1.41
CA THR A 51 -2.95 4.21 -1.51
C THR A 51 -3.97 3.16 -1.89
N LEU A 52 -5.16 3.18 -1.28
CA LEU A 52 -6.23 2.22 -1.61
C LEU A 52 -6.71 2.40 -3.06
N ALA A 53 -6.89 3.64 -3.52
CA ALA A 53 -7.29 3.94 -4.88
C ALA A 53 -6.24 3.48 -5.91
N VAL A 54 -4.95 3.71 -5.67
CA VAL A 54 -3.89 3.24 -6.57
C VAL A 54 -3.85 1.71 -6.62
N LEU A 55 -4.02 1.04 -5.47
CA LEU A 55 -4.04 -0.42 -5.39
C LEU A 55 -5.23 -1.02 -6.14
N LEU A 56 -6.40 -0.40 -6.06
CA LEU A 56 -7.57 -0.77 -6.87
C LEU A 56 -7.38 -0.45 -8.35
N LEU A 57 -6.82 0.70 -8.70
CA LEU A 57 -6.57 1.07 -10.10
C LEU A 57 -5.61 0.09 -10.77
N THR A 58 -4.51 -0.26 -10.12
CA THR A 58 -3.61 -1.33 -10.60
C THR A 58 -4.29 -2.69 -10.59
N PHE A 59 -5.27 -2.91 -9.71
CA PHE A 59 -6.04 -4.14 -9.71
C PHE A 59 -6.89 -4.29 -10.99
N PHE A 60 -7.52 -3.20 -11.42
CA PHE A 60 -8.33 -3.18 -12.63
C PHE A 60 -7.51 -3.10 -13.92
N LEU A 61 -6.37 -2.41 -13.89
CA LEU A 61 -5.51 -2.19 -15.06
C LEU A 61 -4.44 -3.27 -15.25
N GLY A 62 -4.12 -4.06 -14.22
CA GLY A 62 -3.15 -5.15 -14.28
C GLY A 62 -3.65 -6.31 -15.14
N GLY A 63 -3.05 -6.48 -16.32
CA GLY A 63 -3.36 -7.57 -17.24
C GLY A 63 -2.86 -8.92 -16.73
N SER A 64 -3.77 -9.85 -16.47
CA SER A 64 -3.44 -11.21 -16.05
C SER A 64 -3.09 -12.10 -17.25
N ALA A 65 -1.87 -11.99 -17.76
CA ALA A 65 -1.34 -13.02 -18.63
C ALA A 65 -1.03 -14.27 -17.76
N PRO A 66 -1.68 -15.43 -18.01
CA PRO A 66 -1.38 -16.64 -17.26
C PRO A 66 0.10 -17.03 -17.48
N MET A 67 0.82 -17.25 -16.38
CA MET A 67 2.22 -17.62 -16.44
C MET A 67 2.32 -19.14 -16.56
N LEU A 68 2.83 -19.61 -17.69
CA LEU A 68 3.13 -21.02 -17.92
C LEU A 68 4.42 -21.36 -17.17
N ILE A 69 4.34 -22.33 -16.27
CA ILE A 69 5.52 -22.86 -15.60
C ILE A 69 5.43 -24.38 -15.74
N ASN A 70 6.44 -24.96 -16.39
CA ASN A 70 6.49 -26.39 -16.70
C ASN A 70 5.32 -26.95 -17.53
N GLY A 71 4.70 -26.13 -18.39
CA GLY A 71 3.63 -26.56 -19.30
C GLY A 71 2.24 -26.66 -18.67
N GLU A 72 2.14 -26.48 -17.36
CA GLU A 72 0.88 -26.37 -16.62
C GLU A 72 0.56 -24.89 -16.33
N ASN A 73 -0.72 -24.53 -16.37
CA ASN A 73 -1.16 -23.21 -15.92
C ASN A 73 -0.99 -23.12 -14.41
N TYR A 74 -0.17 -22.17 -13.93
CA TYR A 74 -0.10 -21.91 -12.49
C TYR A 74 -1.49 -21.54 -11.96
N ALA A 75 -2.01 -22.40 -11.07
CA ALA A 75 -3.42 -22.44 -10.69
C ALA A 75 -3.86 -21.31 -9.73
N ASP A 76 -2.92 -20.66 -9.04
CA ASP A 76 -3.24 -19.59 -8.09
C ASP A 76 -3.33 -18.23 -8.78
N TRP A 77 -4.36 -18.07 -9.63
CA TRP A 77 -4.65 -16.84 -10.34
C TRP A 77 -4.68 -15.61 -9.42
N LEU A 78 -5.23 -15.76 -8.20
CA LEU A 78 -5.30 -14.68 -7.22
C LEU A 78 -3.91 -14.27 -6.73
N TRP A 79 -3.05 -15.22 -6.37
CA TRP A 79 -1.71 -14.92 -5.85
C TRP A 79 -0.78 -14.37 -6.91
N LEU A 80 -0.85 -14.89 -8.13
CA LEU A 80 -0.09 -14.39 -9.27
C LEU A 80 -0.49 -12.95 -9.59
N LYS A 81 -1.80 -12.70 -9.62
CA LYS A 81 -2.38 -11.38 -9.87
C LYS A 81 -2.03 -10.38 -8.75
N LEU A 82 -2.13 -10.80 -7.49
CA LEU A 82 -1.76 -9.98 -6.33
C LEU A 82 -0.28 -9.59 -6.35
N SER A 83 0.60 -10.52 -6.71
CA SER A 83 2.04 -10.28 -6.81
C SER A 83 2.37 -9.24 -7.89
N ASP A 84 1.81 -9.41 -9.09
CA ASP A 84 2.03 -8.48 -10.21
C ASP A 84 1.55 -7.05 -9.89
N MET A 85 0.38 -6.94 -9.24
CA MET A 85 -0.15 -5.66 -8.79
C MET A 85 0.69 -5.01 -7.71
N PHE A 86 1.24 -5.78 -6.77
CA PHE A 86 2.12 -5.25 -5.73
C PHE A 86 3.40 -4.63 -6.32
N VAL A 87 3.97 -5.29 -7.33
CA VAL A 87 5.13 -4.76 -8.04
C VAL A 87 4.80 -3.44 -8.75
N ILE A 88 3.71 -3.40 -9.52
CA ILE A 88 3.32 -2.20 -10.28
C ILE A 88 2.92 -1.04 -9.36
N THR A 89 2.18 -1.30 -8.28
CA THR A 89 1.80 -0.28 -7.30
C THR A 89 2.99 0.34 -6.61
N SER A 90 3.97 -0.47 -6.20
CA SER A 90 5.18 0.03 -5.54
C SER A 90 6.02 0.89 -6.49
N LEU A 91 6.13 0.50 -7.76
CA LEU A 91 6.81 1.28 -8.79
C LEU A 91 6.13 2.64 -9.02
N LEU A 92 4.80 2.65 -9.12
CA LEU A 92 4.02 3.88 -9.30
C LEU A 92 4.16 4.81 -8.09
N MET A 93 4.06 4.27 -6.87
CA MET A 93 4.27 5.02 -5.63
C MET A 93 5.69 5.58 -5.51
N LEU A 94 6.70 4.84 -5.98
CA LEU A 94 8.07 5.31 -6.01
C LEU A 94 8.23 6.52 -6.94
N VAL A 95 7.67 6.45 -8.16
CA VAL A 95 7.68 7.60 -9.10
C VAL A 95 6.90 8.79 -8.54
N ALA A 96 5.74 8.55 -7.92
CA ALA A 96 4.96 9.60 -7.27
C ALA A 96 5.74 10.26 -6.11
N GLY A 97 6.49 9.47 -5.33
CA GLY A 97 7.37 9.96 -4.28
C GLY A 97 8.48 10.86 -4.81
N ILE A 98 9.14 10.46 -5.90
CA ILE A 98 10.16 11.29 -6.58
C ILE A 98 9.53 12.62 -7.04
N GLY A 99 8.37 12.56 -7.69
CA GLY A 99 7.64 13.76 -8.13
C GLY A 99 7.28 14.69 -6.98
N ALA A 100 6.80 14.14 -5.86
CA ALA A 100 6.48 14.90 -4.65
C ALA A 100 7.72 15.58 -4.05
N VAL A 101 8.87 14.91 -4.03
CA VAL A 101 10.15 15.47 -3.55
C VAL A 101 10.63 16.60 -4.48
N CYS A 102 10.62 16.39 -5.80
CA CYS A 102 11.01 17.42 -6.76
C CYS A 102 10.10 18.65 -6.68
N PHE A 103 8.78 18.46 -6.57
CA PHE A 103 7.82 19.55 -6.41
C PHE A 103 7.99 20.27 -5.07
N GLY A 104 8.20 19.52 -3.98
CA GLY A 104 8.49 20.05 -2.66
C GLY A 104 9.75 20.91 -2.63
N ALA A 105 10.86 20.42 -3.19
CA ALA A 105 12.12 21.15 -3.31
C ALA A 105 11.96 22.43 -4.14
N THR A 106 11.24 22.35 -5.27
CA THR A 106 10.99 23.50 -6.16
C THR A 106 10.14 24.58 -5.48
N ARG A 107 9.13 24.18 -4.68
CA ARG A 107 8.24 25.12 -3.97
C ARG A 107 8.89 25.70 -2.71
N TYR A 108 9.77 24.95 -2.04
CA TYR A 108 10.52 25.41 -0.87
C TYR A 108 11.44 26.60 -1.22
N ILE A 109 12.05 26.56 -2.42
CA ILE A 109 12.93 27.64 -2.90
C ILE A 109 12.16 28.95 -3.15
N ARG A 110 10.87 28.89 -3.53
CA ARG A 110 10.07 30.09 -3.82
C ARG A 110 9.57 30.87 -2.61
N LYS A 111 9.65 30.33 -1.39
CA LYS A 111 9.13 31.00 -0.19
C LYS A 111 10.18 31.80 0.60
N LYS A 112 11.40 31.93 0.07
CA LYS A 112 12.53 32.61 0.71
C LYS A 112 12.78 34.04 0.20
N ASN A 113 11.94 34.57 -0.69
CA ASN A 113 11.93 35.99 -1.06
C ASN A 113 10.71 36.68 -0.50
#